data_AF-A0A559J647-F1
#
_entry.id   AF-A0A559J647-F1
#
_cell.length_a   1.000
_cell.length_b   1.000
_cell.length_c   1.000
_cell.angle_alpha   90.00
_cell.angle_beta   90.00
_cell.angle_gamma   90.00
#
_symmetry.space_group_name_H-M   'P 1'
#
loop_
_entity.id
_entity.type
_entity.pdbx_description
1 polymer ?
#
loop_
_entity_poly.entity_id
_entity_poly.type
_entity_poly.pdbx_seq_one_letter_code
_entity_poly.pdbx_strand_id
1 'polypeptide(L)'
;MAKRHHQPVKADARKSTDNGDRPVTLKDRLGLETLEKLKRQAETLKQEEAQRQETKRKEAEAARETERKRKEQDFEYLLNNTTMDWKQFK
;
A
#
# COMPACT_ATOMS: atom_id res chain seq x y z
N MET A 1 27.45 -58.35 45.71
CA MET A 1 28.79 -58.27 45.08
C MET A 1 28.62 -58.14 43.58
N ALA A 2 29.58 -57.46 42.93
CA ALA A 2 29.73 -57.22 41.49
C ALA A 2 28.76 -56.22 40.83
N LYS A 3 29.17 -55.32 39.93
CA LYS A 3 30.44 -54.63 39.67
C LYS A 3 29.98 -53.46 38.78
N ARG A 4 30.20 -52.20 39.19
CA ARG A 4 29.89 -51.03 38.35
C ARG A 4 30.87 -51.05 37.18
N HIS A 5 30.36 -51.17 35.95
CA HIS A 5 31.14 -50.87 34.75
C HIS A 5 30.90 -49.41 34.36
N HIS A 6 31.95 -48.61 34.55
CA HIS A 6 32.11 -47.30 33.97
C HIS A 6 33.14 -47.45 32.84
N GLN A 7 32.75 -47.17 31.60
CA GLN A 7 33.48 -46.21 30.78
C GLN A 7 32.66 -45.77 29.54
N PRO A 8 32.87 -44.52 29.09
CA PRO A 8 32.13 -43.86 28.02
C PRO A 8 32.84 -43.99 26.68
N VAL A 9 32.10 -44.22 25.59
CA VAL A 9 32.65 -44.03 24.24
C VAL A 9 31.65 -43.29 23.34
N LYS A 10 31.98 -42.00 23.19
CA LYS A 10 31.95 -41.22 21.95
C LYS A 10 30.57 -41.03 21.33
N ALA A 11 29.98 -39.90 21.72
CA ALA A 11 29.10 -39.14 20.86
C ALA A 11 29.76 -39.00 19.47
N ASP A 12 29.17 -39.64 18.47
CA ASP A 12 29.56 -39.42 17.09
C ASP A 12 29.30 -37.96 16.75
N ALA A 13 30.42 -37.29 16.54
CA ALA A 13 30.52 -35.92 16.15
C ALA A 13 29.82 -35.71 14.80
N ARG A 14 28.82 -34.85 14.83
CA ARG A 14 28.59 -33.77 13.88
C ARG A 14 29.16 -34.01 12.48
N LYS A 15 28.28 -34.41 11.58
CA LYS A 15 28.32 -33.91 10.20
C LYS A 15 26.97 -33.34 9.81
N SER A 16 26.51 -32.35 10.57
CA SER A 16 25.73 -31.27 9.98
C SER A 16 26.68 -30.60 8.99
N THR A 17 26.54 -30.93 7.71
CA THR A 17 27.13 -30.14 6.64
C THR A 17 26.58 -28.74 6.77
N ASP A 18 27.39 -27.93 7.42
CA ASP A 18 27.43 -26.49 7.35
C ASP A 18 27.34 -26.07 5.88
N ASN A 19 26.11 -25.80 5.45
CA ASN A 19 25.82 -24.91 4.32
C ASN A 19 25.28 -23.59 4.90
N GLY A 20 25.83 -23.17 6.03
CA GLY A 20 25.37 -22.04 6.83
C GLY A 20 26.14 -20.75 6.60
N ASP A 21 27.04 -20.66 5.62
CA ASP A 21 27.92 -19.49 5.52
C ASP A 21 28.27 -19.03 4.09
N ARG A 22 27.28 -19.08 3.19
CA ARG A 22 27.25 -18.11 2.09
C ARG A 22 26.08 -17.17 2.33
N PRO A 23 26.26 -15.84 2.31
CA PRO A 23 25.12 -14.94 2.21
C PRO A 23 24.47 -15.26 0.87
N VAL A 24 23.44 -16.12 0.88
CA VAL A 24 22.61 -16.37 -0.29
C VAL A 24 21.96 -15.04 -0.57
N THR A 25 22.53 -14.29 -1.50
CA THR A 25 22.03 -12.96 -1.81
C THR A 25 20.63 -13.13 -2.37
N LEU A 26 19.74 -12.15 -2.19
CA LEU A 26 18.38 -12.24 -2.75
C LEU A 26 18.39 -12.63 -4.24
N LYS A 27 19.47 -12.29 -4.96
CA LYS A 27 19.73 -12.66 -6.35
C LYS A 27 19.91 -14.16 -6.57
N ASP A 28 20.57 -14.86 -5.64
CA ASP A 28 20.83 -16.31 -5.73
C ASP A 28 19.58 -17.14 -5.43
N ARG A 29 18.64 -16.60 -4.63
CA ARG A 29 17.37 -17.26 -4.29
C ARG A 29 16.28 -17.05 -5.32
N LEU A 30 16.20 -15.85 -5.89
CA LEU A 30 15.13 -15.46 -6.80
C LEU A 30 15.54 -15.66 -8.27
N GLY A 31 16.83 -15.65 -8.59
CA GLY A 31 17.28 -15.61 -9.98
C GLY A 31 17.01 -14.25 -10.61
N LEU A 32 17.90 -13.84 -11.52
CA LEU A 32 17.85 -12.51 -12.14
C LEU A 32 16.54 -12.26 -12.90
N GLU A 33 16.00 -13.29 -13.53
CA GLU A 33 14.75 -13.21 -14.28
C GLU A 33 13.54 -12.85 -13.40
N THR A 34 13.41 -13.45 -12.22
CA THR A 34 12.28 -13.12 -11.33
C THR A 34 12.45 -11.76 -10.67
N LEU A 35 13.69 -11.34 -10.40
CA LEU A 35 13.97 -9.99 -9.92
C LEU A 35 13.61 -8.92 -10.97
N GLU A 36 13.86 -9.19 -12.26
CA GLU A 36 13.41 -8.32 -13.33
C GLU A 36 11.89 -8.26 -13.43
N LYS A 37 11.20 -9.41 -13.35
CA LYS A 37 9.73 -9.44 -13.31
C LYS A 37 9.18 -8.66 -12.12
N LEU A 38 9.76 -8.83 -10.94
CA LEU A 38 9.35 -8.14 -9.72
C LEU A 38 9.55 -6.63 -9.83
N LYS A 39 10.68 -6.18 -10.40
CA LYS A 39 10.93 -4.75 -10.67
C LYS A 39 9.90 -4.17 -11.62
N ARG A 40 9.60 -4.87 -12.72
CA ARG A 40 8.56 -4.44 -13.68
C ARG A 40 7.20 -4.33 -12.99
N GLN A 41 6.82 -5.33 -12.21
CA GLN A 41 5.56 -5.29 -11.45
C GLN A 41 5.53 -4.17 -10.42
N ALA A 42 6.64 -3.93 -9.71
CA ALA A 42 6.75 -2.83 -8.75
C ALA A 42 6.64 -1.45 -9.44
N GLU A 43 7.23 -1.29 -10.62
CA GLU A 43 7.07 -0.06 -11.42
C GLU A 43 5.64 0.13 -11.90
N THR A 44 4.98 -0.94 -12.37
CA THR A 44 3.56 -0.89 -12.76
C THR A 44 2.67 -0.51 -11.58
N LEU A 45 2.84 -1.15 -10.42
CA LEU A 45 2.04 -0.83 -9.23
C LEU A 45 2.26 0.60 -8.75
N LYS A 46 3.50 1.10 -8.82
CA LYS A 46 3.81 2.49 -8.47
C LYS A 46 3.14 3.48 -9.42
N GLN A 47 3.08 3.18 -10.72
CA GLN A 47 2.38 3.98 -11.69
C GLN A 47 0.86 3.96 -11.47
N GLU A 48 0.28 2.79 -11.20
CA GLU A 48 -1.14 2.66 -10.88
C GLU A 48 -1.51 3.40 -9.59
N GLU A 49 -0.69 3.33 -8.55
CA GLU A 49 -0.92 4.05 -7.30
C GLU A 49 -0.84 5.57 -7.49
N ALA A 50 0.12 6.05 -8.28
CA ALA A 50 0.21 7.46 -8.65
C ALA A 50 -1.05 7.92 -9.42
N GLN A 51 -1.49 7.15 -10.41
CA GLN A 51 -2.72 7.44 -11.16
C GLN A 51 -3.96 7.46 -10.26
N ARG A 52 -4.09 6.49 -9.35
CA ARG A 52 -5.20 6.42 -8.41
C ARG A 52 -5.22 7.60 -7.44
N GLN A 53 -4.06 8.09 -7.04
CA GLN A 53 -3.97 9.28 -6.19
C GLN A 53 -4.34 10.55 -6.96
N GLU A 54 -3.97 10.65 -8.24
CA GLU A 54 -4.36 11.76 -9.10
C GLU A 54 -5.86 11.76 -9.42
N THR A 55 -6.47 10.61 -9.70
CA THR A 55 -7.92 10.53 -9.96
C THR A 55 -8.72 10.94 -8.73
N LYS A 56 -8.35 10.48 -7.54
CA LYS A 56 -8.97 10.90 -6.28
C LYS A 56 -8.89 12.42 -6.05
N ARG A 57 -7.77 13.05 -6.40
CA ARG A 57 -7.62 14.51 -6.29
C ARG A 57 -8.56 15.23 -7.26
N LYS A 58 -8.62 14.79 -8.52
CA LYS A 58 -9.51 15.36 -9.54
C LYS A 58 -10.99 15.18 -9.18
N GLU A 59 -11.38 14.02 -8.65
CA GLU A 59 -12.76 13.76 -8.19
C GLU A 59 -13.15 14.68 -7.02
N ALA A 60 -12.25 14.87 -6.06
CA ALA A 60 -12.50 15.78 -4.93
C ALA A 60 -12.63 17.25 -5.38
N GLU A 61 -11.83 17.68 -6.34
CA GLU A 61 -11.92 19.03 -6.93
C GLU A 61 -13.20 19.20 -7.76
N ALA A 62 -13.56 18.21 -8.58
CA ALA A 62 -14.80 18.20 -9.34
C ALA A 62 -16.03 18.25 -8.42
N ALA A 63 -16.04 17.51 -7.32
CA ALA A 63 -17.12 17.54 -6.34
C ALA A 63 -17.26 18.92 -5.67
N ARG A 64 -16.15 19.59 -5.37
CA ARG A 64 -16.18 20.96 -4.82
C ARG A 64 -16.75 21.94 -5.84
N GLU A 65 -16.39 21.79 -7.10
CA GLU A 65 -16.87 22.64 -8.18
C GLU A 65 -18.38 22.42 -8.44
N THR A 66 -18.85 21.17 -8.42
CA THR A 66 -20.29 20.88 -8.60
C THR A 66 -21.12 21.43 -7.47
N GLU A 67 -20.66 21.31 -6.22
CA GLU A 67 -21.37 21.87 -5.06
C GLU A 67 -21.36 23.40 -5.08
N ARG A 68 -20.26 24.02 -5.52
CA ARG A 68 -20.19 25.48 -5.70
C ARG A 68 -21.19 25.93 -6.76
N LYS A 69 -21.16 25.32 -7.94
CA LYS A 69 -22.08 25.63 -9.05
C LYS A 69 -23.53 25.40 -8.66
N ARG A 70 -23.82 24.34 -7.90
CA ARG A 70 -25.17 24.09 -7.39
C ARG A 70 -25.63 25.21 -6.48
N LYS A 71 -24.79 25.64 -5.53
CA LYS A 71 -25.12 26.76 -4.66
C LYS A 71 -25.30 28.05 -5.45
N GLU A 72 -24.42 28.35 -6.40
CA GLU A 72 -24.54 29.52 -7.28
C GLU A 72 -25.84 29.48 -8.07
N GLN A 73 -26.20 28.34 -8.65
CA GLN A 73 -27.47 28.14 -9.35
C GLN A 73 -28.67 28.31 -8.40
N ASP A 74 -28.61 27.74 -7.20
CA ASP A 74 -29.65 27.88 -6.18
C ASP A 74 -29.78 29.35 -5.75
N PHE A 75 -28.67 30.08 -5.60
CA PHE A 75 -28.66 31.51 -5.31
C PHE A 75 -29.22 32.35 -6.45
N GLU A 76 -28.84 32.08 -7.70
CA GLU A 76 -29.41 32.76 -8.87
C GLU A 76 -30.91 32.49 -8.97
N TYR A 77 -31.33 31.25 -8.75
CA TYR A 77 -32.74 30.89 -8.72
C TYR A 77 -33.47 31.67 -7.63
N LEU A 78 -32.94 31.68 -6.42
CA LEU A 78 -33.52 32.45 -5.33
C LEU A 78 -33.57 33.93 -5.70
N LEU A 79 -32.47 34.54 -6.14
CA LEU A 79 -32.42 35.96 -6.50
C LEU A 79 -33.47 36.35 -7.55
N ASN A 80 -33.64 35.52 -8.58
CA ASN A 80 -34.56 35.82 -9.68
C ASN A 80 -36.03 35.52 -9.35
N ASN A 81 -36.29 34.55 -8.47
CA ASN A 81 -37.65 34.08 -8.17
C ASN A 81 -38.16 34.53 -6.79
N THR A 82 -37.30 35.04 -5.92
CA THR A 82 -37.68 35.56 -4.61
C THR A 82 -37.90 37.06 -4.68
N THR A 83 -39.17 37.47 -4.82
CA THR A 83 -39.60 38.84 -4.58
C THR A 83 -39.73 39.09 -3.07
N MET A 84 -38.60 39.10 -2.36
CA MET A 84 -38.57 39.36 -0.91
C MET A 84 -38.72 40.86 -0.66
N ASP A 85 -39.97 41.33 -0.58
CA ASP A 85 -40.28 42.73 -0.28
C ASP A 85 -40.24 42.97 1.24
N TRP A 86 -39.07 43.36 1.74
CA TRP A 86 -38.78 43.63 3.16
C TRP A 86 -39.66 44.72 3.78
N LYS A 87 -40.38 45.50 2.98
CA LYS A 87 -41.37 46.49 3.46
C LYS A 87 -42.67 45.84 3.93
N GLN A 88 -42.94 44.59 3.57
CA GLN A 88 -44.15 43.85 3.92
C GLN A 88 -44.08 43.22 5.31
N PHE A 89 -42.88 43.05 5.87
CA PHE A 89 -42.65 42.55 7.23
C PHE A 89 -42.35 43.72 8.17
N LYS A 90 -43.39 44.42 8.62
CA LYS A 90 -43.33 45.43 9.68
C LYS A 90 -44.13 44.98 10.90
#